data_AF-A0AAW0ZUW5-F1
#
_entry.id   AF-A0AAW0ZUW5-F1
#
_cell.length_a   1.000
_cell.length_b   1.000
_cell.length_c   1.000
_cell.angle_alpha   90.00
_cell.angle_beta   90.00
_cell.angle_gamma   90.00
#
_symmetry.space_group_name_H-M   'P 1'
#
loop_
_entity.id
_entity.type
_entity.pdbx_description
1 polymer ?
#
loop_
_entity_poly.entity_id
_entity_poly.type
_entity_poly.pdbx_seq_one_letter_code
_entity_poly.pdbx_strand_id
1 'polypeptide(L)'
;MPSVPVGLSYHEMFAVSLGSPALWRCRACGKQVTNRWHHFHIHTAQRSLCPYCPATYSRIDTLRSHIRTKHREIVFAKGSL
;
A
#
# COMPACT_ATOMS: atom_id res chain seq x y z
N MET A 1 4.19 17.55 12.68
CA MET A 1 3.89 16.42 11.78
C MET A 1 2.40 16.15 11.90
N PRO A 2 1.52 16.61 10.98
CA PRO A 2 0.11 16.29 11.15
C PRO A 2 -0.10 14.82 10.74
N SER A 3 -0.42 14.05 11.77
CA SER A 3 -0.92 12.69 11.77
C SER A 3 -2.15 12.56 10.87
N VAL A 4 -2.03 11.75 9.82
CA VAL A 4 -3.21 11.22 9.12
C VAL A 4 -3.64 9.94 9.83
N PRO A 5 -4.93 9.74 10.09
CA PRO A 5 -5.44 8.47 10.59
C PRO A 5 -5.18 7.40 9.53
N VAL A 6 -4.44 6.37 9.93
CA VAL A 6 -4.26 5.13 9.18
C VAL A 6 -5.65 4.61 8.76
N GLY A 7 -5.94 4.54 7.44
CA GLY A 7 -7.14 3.85 6.96
C GLY A 7 -8.06 4.57 5.96
N LEU A 8 -7.71 5.73 5.40
CA LEU A 8 -8.58 6.33 4.36
C LEU A 8 -8.58 5.46 3.09
N SER A 9 -9.78 5.02 2.68
CA SER A 9 -9.96 4.31 1.41
C SER A 9 -9.71 5.23 0.21
N TYR A 10 -9.53 4.65 -0.98
CA TYR A 10 -9.36 5.41 -2.23
C TYR A 10 -10.42 6.49 -2.43
N HIS A 11 -11.69 6.19 -2.11
CA HIS A 11 -12.80 7.12 -2.28
C HIS A 11 -12.78 8.29 -1.29
N GLU A 12 -12.29 8.05 -0.07
CA GLU A 12 -12.30 9.06 0.99
C GLU A 12 -11.07 9.97 0.94
N MET A 13 -9.99 9.50 0.32
CA MET A 13 -8.70 10.21 0.27
C MET A 13 -8.73 11.46 -0.61
N PHE A 14 -9.66 11.59 -1.57
CA PHE A 14 -9.66 12.68 -2.55
C PHE A 14 -10.96 13.46 -2.55
N ALA A 15 -10.84 14.79 -2.63
CA ALA A 15 -11.94 15.71 -2.88
C ALA A 15 -11.65 16.56 -4.13
N VAL A 16 -12.69 17.06 -4.80
CA VAL A 16 -12.53 18.01 -5.92
C VAL A 16 -11.91 19.30 -5.39
N SER A 17 -10.94 19.85 -6.11
CA SER A 17 -10.35 21.14 -5.75
C SER A 17 -11.30 22.28 -6.14
N LEU A 18 -11.71 23.08 -5.14
CA LEU A 18 -12.63 24.20 -5.34
C LEU A 18 -12.06 25.29 -6.28
N GLY A 19 -10.74 25.35 -6.44
CA GLY A 19 -10.08 26.31 -7.34
C GLY A 19 -9.86 25.80 -8.76
N SER A 20 -10.03 24.50 -9.03
CA SER A 20 -9.91 23.92 -10.36
C SER A 20 -10.59 22.56 -10.42
N PRO A 21 -11.70 22.41 -11.17
CA PRO A 21 -12.44 21.14 -11.25
C PRO A 21 -11.64 20.01 -11.92
N ALA A 22 -10.51 20.31 -12.55
CA ALA A 22 -9.59 19.32 -13.12
C ALA A 22 -8.61 18.73 -12.06
N LEU A 23 -8.58 19.28 -10.85
CA LEU A 23 -7.66 18.88 -9.79
C LEU A 23 -8.40 18.22 -8.62
N TRP A 24 -7.69 17.27 -8.00
CA TRP A 24 -8.12 16.56 -6.81
C TRP A 24 -7.21 16.93 -5.65
N ARG A 25 -7.79 17.37 -4.53
CA ARG A 25 -7.08 17.59 -3.28
C ARG A 25 -7.02 16.29 -2.49
N CYS A 26 -5.81 15.83 -2.21
CA CYS A 26 -5.56 14.72 -1.30
C CYS A 26 -5.78 15.18 0.14
N ARG A 27 -6.69 14.52 0.87
CA ARG A 27 -6.95 14.79 2.29
C ARG A 27 -5.85 14.27 3.20
N ALA A 28 -5.08 13.26 2.75
CA ALA A 28 -3.97 12.72 3.52
C ALA A 28 -2.75 13.67 3.55
N CYS A 29 -2.36 14.28 2.43
CA CYS A 29 -1.16 15.13 2.39
C CYS A 29 -1.40 16.58 1.92
N GLY A 30 -2.65 16.95 1.64
CA GLY A 30 -3.02 18.29 1.20
C GLY A 30 -2.66 18.64 -0.26
N LYS A 31 -1.91 17.79 -0.97
CA LYS A 31 -1.47 18.03 -2.34
C LYS A 31 -2.65 18.06 -3.32
N GLN A 32 -2.59 18.97 -4.30
CA GLN A 32 -3.48 18.98 -5.45
C GLN A 32 -2.83 18.18 -6.59
N VAL A 33 -3.56 17.25 -7.18
CA VAL A 33 -3.08 16.36 -8.24
C VAL A 33 -4.12 16.24 -9.34
N THR A 34 -3.67 16.10 -10.59
CA THR A 34 -4.55 15.76 -11.72
C THR A 34 -4.92 14.29 -11.72
N ASN A 35 -3.99 13.40 -11.33
CA ASN A 35 -4.17 11.96 -11.31
C ASN A 35 -4.24 11.42 -9.88
N ARG A 36 -5.46 11.27 -9.35
CA ARG A 36 -5.70 10.71 -8.01
C ARG A 36 -5.34 9.23 -7.87
N TRP A 37 -5.43 8.43 -8.95
CA TRP A 37 -5.07 7.00 -8.91
C TRP A 37 -3.57 6.81 -8.66
N HIS A 38 -2.73 7.48 -9.45
CA HIS A 38 -1.29 7.40 -9.27
C HIS A 38 -0.87 7.93 -7.90
N HIS A 39 -1.48 9.03 -7.45
CA HIS A 39 -1.22 9.58 -6.12
C HIS A 39 -1.68 8.65 -4.99
N PHE A 40 -2.74 7.88 -5.16
CA PHE A 40 -3.19 6.93 -4.13
C PHE A 40 -2.09 5.92 -3.80
N HIS A 41 -1.41 5.39 -4.82
CA HIS A 41 -0.37 4.37 -4.67
C HIS A 41 0.88 4.85 -3.91
N ILE A 42 1.13 6.16 -3.82
CA ILE A 42 2.23 6.67 -2.99
C ILE A 42 1.90 6.56 -1.49
N HIS A 43 0.61 6.57 -1.13
CA HIS A 43 0.12 6.39 0.24
C HIS A 43 -0.13 4.92 0.55
N THR A 44 -0.64 4.18 -0.43
CA THR A 44 -0.99 2.76 -0.29
C THR A 44 0.07 1.85 -0.87
N ALA A 45 1.34 2.29 -0.93
CA ALA A 45 2.47 1.50 -1.40
C ALA A 45 2.28 0.08 -0.88
N GLN A 46 1.88 -0.85 -1.76
CA GLN A 46 1.25 -2.08 -1.34
C GLN A 46 2.28 -2.91 -0.60
N ARG A 47 2.20 -2.79 0.72
CA ARG A 47 3.05 -3.46 1.67
C ARG A 47 2.53 -4.88 1.78
N SER A 48 3.15 -5.77 1.01
CA SER A 48 2.88 -7.20 1.05
C SER A 48 3.46 -7.74 2.36
N LEU A 49 2.58 -8.11 3.29
CA LEU A 49 2.98 -8.71 4.56
C LEU A 49 3.33 -10.18 4.38
N CYS A 50 4.35 -10.64 5.10
CA CYS A 50 4.62 -12.06 5.19
C CYS A 50 3.54 -12.75 6.03
N PRO A 51 2.94 -13.87 5.57
CA PRO A 51 1.94 -14.59 6.35
C PRO A 51 2.54 -15.37 7.54
N TYR A 52 3.87 -15.45 7.64
CA TYR A 52 4.57 -16.28 8.63
C TYR A 52 5.41 -15.46 9.63
N CYS A 53 5.54 -14.14 9.43
CA CYS A 53 6.32 -13.26 10.30
C CYS A 53 5.91 -11.78 10.11
N PRO A 54 6.35 -10.85 10.98
CA PRO A 54 5.96 -9.44 10.88
C PRO A 54 6.66 -8.67 9.74
N ALA A 55 7.43 -9.36 8.88
CA ALA A 55 8.14 -8.71 7.77
C ALA A 55 7.18 -8.16 6.72
N THR A 56 7.51 -6.99 6.18
CA THR A 56 6.68 -6.25 5.23
C THR A 56 7.51 -5.80 4.04
N TYR A 57 6.95 -5.95 2.84
CA TYR A 57 7.67 -5.75 1.58
C TYR A 57 6.91 -4.79 0.66
N SER A 58 7.61 -3.88 -0.02
CA SER A 58 6.99 -2.96 -0.98
C SER A 58 6.61 -3.61 -2.32
N ARG A 59 7.09 -4.85 -2.57
CA ARG A 59 6.84 -5.59 -3.81
C ARG A 59 6.57 -7.06 -3.55
N ILE A 60 5.66 -7.65 -4.33
CA ILE A 60 5.26 -9.06 -4.17
C ILE A 60 6.39 -10.05 -4.50
N ASP A 61 7.27 -9.74 -5.45
CA ASP A 61 8.41 -10.61 -5.79
C ASP A 61 9.43 -10.70 -4.65
N THR A 62 9.68 -9.58 -3.96
CA THR A 62 10.55 -9.55 -2.78
C THR A 62 9.96 -10.35 -1.62
N LEU A 63 8.64 -10.28 -1.41
CA LEU A 63 7.94 -11.12 -0.44
C LEU A 63 8.08 -12.62 -0.78
N ARG A 64 7.87 -13.01 -2.05
CA ARG A 64 7.99 -14.42 -2.47
C ARG A 64 9.39 -14.98 -2.25
N SER A 65 10.42 -14.18 -2.55
CA SER A 65 11.82 -14.57 -2.30
C SER A 65 12.09 -14.74 -0.79
N HIS A 66 11.58 -13.82 0.03
CA HIS A 66 11.65 -13.93 1.48
C HIS A 66 11.00 -15.22 1.99
N ILE A 67 9.76 -15.52 1.57
CA ILE A 67 9.05 -16.75 1.98
C ILE A 67 9.86 -18.00 1.63
N ARG A 68 10.42 -18.06 0.41
CA ARG A 68 11.20 -19.23 -0.05
C ARG A 68 12.49 -19.43 0.75
N THR A 69 13.10 -18.36 1.27
CA THR A 69 14.41 -18.42 1.93
C THR A 69 14.31 -18.47 3.46
N LYS A 70 13.35 -17.76 4.05
CA LYS A 70 13.15 -17.62 5.50
C LYS A 70 12.07 -18.50 6.09
N HIS A 71 11.18 -19.03 5.25
CA HIS A 71 10.09 -19.91 5.65
C HIS A 71 10.10 -21.21 4.85
N ARG A 72 11.30 -21.65 4.41
CA ARG A 72 11.46 -22.83 3.56
C ARG A 72 10.85 -24.06 4.22
N GLU A 73 11.18 -24.31 5.49
CA GLU A 73 10.72 -25.46 6.25
C GLU A 73 9.19 -25.48 6.41
N ILE A 74 8.57 -24.30 6.52
CA ILE A 74 7.12 -24.14 6.64
C ILE A 74 6.43 -24.41 5.29
N VAL A 75 7.01 -23.93 4.19
CA VAL A 75 6.45 -24.10 2.84
C VAL A 75 6.56 -25.55 2.37
N PHE A 76 7.70 -26.20 2.60
CA PHE A 76 7.93 -27.59 2.17
C PHE A 76 7.20 -28.63 3.03
N ALA A 77 6.86 -28.31 4.29
CA ALA A 77 6.02 -29.17 5.11
C ALA A 77 4.58 -29.30 4.59
N LYS A 78 4.10 -28.36 3.76
CA LYS A 78 2.75 -28.37 3.18
C LYS A 78 2.65 -29.04 1.80
N GLY A 79 3.75 -29.60 1.27
CA GLY A 79 3.81 -30.20 -0.06
C GLY A 79 3.75 -31.73 -0.11
N SER A 80 3.43 -32.40 1.00
CA SER A 80 3.56 -33.87 1.15
C SER A 80 2.27 -34.58 1.60
N LEU A 81 1.09 -34.07 1.25
CA LEU A 81 -0.20 -34.77 1.40
C LEU A 81 -0.96 -34.73 0.08
#